data_AF-A0A679J5J4-F1
#
_entry.id   AF-A0A679J5J4-F1
#
_cell.length_a   1.000
_cell.length_b   1.000
_cell.length_c   1.000
_cell.angle_alpha   90.00
_cell.angle_beta   90.00
_cell.angle_gamma   90.00
#
_symmetry.space_group_name_H-M   'P 1'
#
loop_
_entity.id
_entity.type
_entity.pdbx_description
1 polymer ?
#
loop_
_entity_poly.entity_id
_entity_poly.type
_entity_poly.pdbx_seq_one_letter_code
_entity_poly.pdbx_strand_id
1 'polypeptide(L)'
;MTSYMLSGFAALTRSNQSFIIPYFSARLSNYSYAQELNKDFKISKFLRFRPEMYRIVDCQVPKYIRSTGDDGILSFQTQHDNIIAGDYEEILRKLGKLDLSNFSPFFRMEAYSLLGDEELLHRSNCEAANLFSKESHTSFWIEASQNLARTSLSKRYNLATQTLEEPEQLDRMINRLLENPSDEDWYHEWKRQWSDSRGSLRLVKLALWWINKSSTSEPYLPYILEDILIRFKDDKESKETALQWLVKGEYHSQQWPKLWELYNLNTEVSEPLFSHGLSFLDHTLKLGNLKDNEYYWTSIWDKLWSEQRHVTYMVGLAQSAIKYLGKSDIFIVNVLSSVLDANRINTLALDTLDSWMKTSRNYSLVWEKVFLYFLNDTTYRKTTTEFAYKILETNPESPIWFFVLKSLWRGRPSHELVKIAKNWTKTQSKNSANWQDVMILILQSGYADDNDRLLAKKVSQYSDHYQQDNQFQKLSDYIKYNLEV
;
A
#
# COMPACT_ATOMS: atom_id res chain seq x y z
N MET A 1 29.36 11.16 -18.20
CA MET A 1 28.58 10.86 -16.97
C MET A 1 28.50 12.12 -16.12
N THR A 2 27.34 12.43 -15.58
CA THR A 2 27.16 13.58 -14.68
C THR A 2 27.70 13.22 -13.30
N SER A 3 28.66 13.98 -12.80
CA SER A 3 29.22 13.83 -11.46
C SER A 3 28.49 14.72 -10.46
N TYR A 4 28.24 14.19 -9.27
CA TYR A 4 27.55 14.85 -8.17
C TYR A 4 28.51 14.98 -6.98
N MET A 5 28.61 16.17 -6.41
CA MET A 5 29.46 16.45 -5.24
C MET A 5 28.59 16.44 -3.99
N LEU A 6 29.01 15.76 -2.94
CA LEU A 6 28.31 15.80 -1.65
C LEU A 6 28.32 17.24 -1.11
N SER A 7 27.14 17.75 -0.81
CA SER A 7 26.93 19.16 -0.42
C SER A 7 26.49 19.31 1.04
N GLY A 8 25.96 18.26 1.65
CA GLY A 8 25.61 18.25 3.06
C GLY A 8 24.76 17.06 3.47
N PHE A 9 24.20 17.15 4.67
CA PHE A 9 23.33 16.13 5.24
C PHE A 9 22.02 16.73 5.78
N ALA A 10 20.94 15.96 5.67
CA ALA A 10 19.62 16.33 6.14
C ALA A 10 19.07 15.27 7.12
N ALA A 11 18.50 15.70 8.24
CA ALA A 11 17.89 14.84 9.24
C ALA A 11 16.36 14.95 9.21
N LEU A 12 15.70 13.79 9.40
CA LEU A 12 14.23 13.68 9.41
C LEU A 12 13.59 14.30 10.65
N THR A 13 14.30 14.33 11.78
CA THR A 13 13.77 14.78 13.06
C THR A 13 14.75 15.71 13.77
N ARG A 14 14.29 16.30 14.89
CA ARG A 14 15.13 17.05 15.82
C ARG A 14 15.91 16.14 16.79
N SER A 15 15.84 14.81 16.66
CA SER A 15 16.68 13.94 17.50
C SER A 15 18.14 14.05 17.06
N ASN A 16 19.05 13.94 18.03
CA ASN A 16 20.49 14.04 17.78
C ASN A 16 21.10 12.73 17.26
N GLN A 17 20.33 11.64 17.25
CA GLN A 17 20.80 10.31 16.86
C GLN A 17 19.85 9.71 15.82
N SER A 18 20.29 9.69 14.56
CA SER A 18 19.57 9.05 13.47
C SER A 18 20.51 8.76 12.31
N PHE A 19 20.10 7.89 11.41
CA PHE A 19 20.62 7.95 10.04
C PHE A 19 20.16 9.27 9.40
N ILE A 20 21.02 9.84 8.57
CA ILE A 20 20.83 11.15 7.94
C ILE A 20 21.05 11.01 6.45
N ILE A 21 20.35 11.84 5.68
CA ILE A 21 20.28 11.76 4.22
C ILE A 21 21.41 12.61 3.63
N PRO A 22 22.41 12.01 2.97
CA PRO A 22 23.39 12.77 2.21
C PRO A 22 22.73 13.35 0.96
N TYR A 23 22.95 14.64 0.71
CA TYR A 23 22.49 15.29 -0.51
C TYR A 23 23.65 15.93 -1.28
N PHE A 24 23.51 15.94 -2.59
CA PHE A 24 24.55 16.26 -3.55
C PHE A 24 24.12 17.39 -4.47
N SER A 25 25.10 18.11 -5.01
CA SER A 25 24.89 19.09 -6.08
C SER A 25 25.56 18.63 -7.37
N ALA A 26 24.87 18.79 -8.49
CA ALA A 26 25.45 18.56 -9.81
C ALA A 26 26.17 19.82 -10.30
N ARG A 27 27.25 19.65 -11.07
CA ARG A 27 27.96 20.78 -11.68
C ARG A 27 26.98 21.58 -12.56
N LEU A 28 26.89 22.89 -12.35
CA LEU A 28 26.01 23.83 -13.06
C LEU A 28 24.50 23.68 -12.77
N SER A 29 24.11 22.94 -11.72
CA SER A 29 22.71 22.83 -11.29
C SER A 29 22.48 23.56 -9.97
N ASN A 30 21.38 24.29 -9.87
CA ASN A 30 20.89 24.87 -8.60
C ASN A 30 20.05 23.87 -7.80
N TYR A 31 19.97 22.62 -8.23
CA TYR A 31 19.20 21.58 -7.56
C TYR A 31 20.09 20.72 -6.68
N SER A 32 19.49 20.27 -5.57
CA SER A 32 20.05 19.23 -4.72
C SER A 32 19.48 17.87 -5.13
N TYR A 33 20.25 16.82 -4.89
CA TYR A 33 19.90 15.45 -5.25
C TYR A 33 20.20 14.51 -4.09
N ALA A 34 19.32 13.54 -3.86
CA ALA A 34 19.60 12.39 -3.01
C ALA A 34 19.96 11.19 -3.90
N GLN A 35 20.84 10.33 -3.42
CA GLN A 35 21.14 9.08 -4.10
C GLN A 35 20.03 8.06 -3.82
N GLU A 36 19.67 7.29 -4.84
CA GLU A 36 18.99 6.00 -4.66
C GLU A 36 20.04 4.90 -4.80
N LEU A 37 20.04 3.96 -3.85
CA LEU A 37 20.99 2.85 -3.84
C LEU A 37 20.32 1.58 -4.35
N ASN A 38 21.08 0.79 -5.12
CA ASN A 38 20.71 -0.56 -5.46
C ASN A 38 21.02 -1.52 -4.29
N LYS A 39 20.80 -2.82 -4.51
CA LYS A 39 21.05 -3.88 -3.52
C LYS A 39 22.52 -4.04 -3.10
N ASP A 40 23.46 -3.55 -3.91
CA ASP A 40 24.90 -3.62 -3.67
C ASP A 40 25.42 -2.32 -3.02
N PHE A 41 24.51 -1.47 -2.53
CA PHE A 41 24.79 -0.12 -2.03
C PHE A 41 25.48 0.80 -3.06
N LYS A 42 25.35 0.50 -4.35
CA LYS A 42 25.81 1.35 -5.45
C LYS A 42 24.71 2.30 -5.88
N ILE A 43 25.10 3.47 -6.37
CA ILE A 43 24.15 4.51 -6.75
C ILE A 43 23.46 4.11 -8.05
N SER A 44 22.16 3.81 -8.00
CA SER A 44 21.35 3.50 -9.18
C SER A 44 20.96 4.78 -9.92
N LYS A 45 20.60 5.83 -9.19
CA LYS A 45 20.21 7.14 -9.73
C LYS A 45 20.32 8.25 -8.69
N PHE A 46 20.36 9.49 -9.16
CA PHE A 46 20.24 10.69 -8.33
C PHE A 46 18.85 11.29 -8.53
N LEU A 47 18.09 11.37 -7.45
CA LEU A 47 16.74 11.91 -7.40
C LEU A 47 16.77 13.35 -6.93
N ARG A 48 16.01 14.24 -7.57
CA ARG A 48 15.88 15.63 -7.11
C ARG A 48 15.35 15.65 -5.68
N PHE A 49 16.04 16.39 -4.82
CA PHE A 49 15.81 16.45 -3.39
C PHE A 49 15.71 17.90 -2.93
N ARG A 50 14.80 18.15 -1.98
CA ARG A 50 14.58 19.48 -1.38
C ARG A 50 15.05 19.45 0.08
N PRO A 51 16.36 19.67 0.34
CA PRO A 51 16.91 19.58 1.69
C PRO A 51 16.27 20.57 2.66
N GLU A 52 15.72 21.69 2.16
CA GLU A 52 15.01 22.71 2.94
C GLU A 52 13.74 22.21 3.64
N MET A 53 13.18 21.06 3.23
CA MET A 53 12.05 20.42 3.92
C MET A 53 12.47 19.63 5.17
N TYR A 54 13.78 19.54 5.44
CA TYR A 54 14.38 18.74 6.50
C TYR A 54 15.26 19.62 7.40
N ARG A 55 15.70 19.09 8.54
CA ARG A 55 16.70 19.76 9.36
C ARG A 55 18.07 19.58 8.71
N ILE A 56 18.65 20.67 8.20
CA ILE A 56 20.05 20.66 7.74
C ILE A 56 20.97 20.44 8.92
N VAL A 57 21.89 19.47 8.79
CA VAL A 57 22.88 19.18 9.84
C VAL A 57 24.12 20.03 9.58
N ASP A 58 24.47 20.87 10.54
CA ASP A 58 25.67 21.70 10.47
C ASP A 58 26.90 20.86 10.78
N CYS A 59 27.78 20.70 9.80
CA CYS A 59 29.00 19.90 9.92
C CYS A 59 29.99 20.23 8.81
N GLN A 60 31.23 19.78 9.00
CA GLN A 60 32.20 19.75 7.92
C GLN A 60 31.86 18.62 6.94
N VAL A 61 31.46 18.98 5.73
CA VAL A 61 31.08 18.04 4.68
C VAL A 61 32.33 17.42 4.04
N PRO A 62 32.51 16.08 4.07
CA PRO A 62 33.61 15.43 3.37
C PRO A 62 33.48 15.61 1.85
N LYS A 63 34.61 15.77 1.16
CA LYS A 63 34.64 15.94 -0.29
C LYS A 63 34.47 14.60 -1.01
N TYR A 64 33.24 14.15 -1.18
CA TYR A 64 32.91 13.02 -2.03
C TYR A 64 32.36 13.50 -3.38
N ILE A 65 32.92 12.96 -4.46
CA ILE A 65 32.37 13.08 -5.81
C ILE A 65 31.92 11.69 -6.23
N ARG A 66 30.69 11.59 -6.74
CA ARG A 66 30.04 10.33 -7.09
C ARG A 66 29.28 10.45 -8.40
N SER A 67 29.14 9.33 -9.10
CA SER A 67 28.34 9.14 -10.31
C SER A 67 27.48 7.88 -10.16
N THR A 68 26.52 7.69 -11.06
CA THR A 68 25.76 6.44 -11.13
C THR A 68 26.72 5.26 -11.32
N GLY A 69 26.56 4.22 -10.50
CA GLY A 69 27.42 3.03 -10.46
C GLY A 69 28.51 3.06 -9.39
N ASP A 70 28.83 4.23 -8.82
CA ASP A 70 29.77 4.35 -7.69
C ASP A 70 29.14 3.87 -6.38
N ASP A 71 29.97 3.64 -5.36
CA ASP A 71 29.49 3.29 -4.02
C ASP A 71 28.74 4.46 -3.38
N GLY A 72 27.56 4.13 -2.84
CA GLY A 72 26.70 5.05 -2.12
C GLY A 72 27.31 5.53 -0.82
N ILE A 73 26.95 6.75 -0.44
CA ILE A 73 27.37 7.32 0.84
C ILE A 73 26.29 7.05 1.88
N LEU A 74 26.60 6.29 2.91
CA LEU A 74 25.73 6.15 4.08
C LEU A 74 26.23 7.08 5.19
N SER A 75 25.30 7.58 6.00
CA SER A 75 25.65 8.51 7.07
C SER A 75 24.70 8.46 8.25
N PHE A 76 25.26 8.66 9.44
CA PHE A 76 24.51 8.78 10.68
C PHE A 76 25.13 9.79 11.64
N GLN A 77 24.29 10.34 12.53
CA GLN A 77 24.67 11.26 13.59
C GLN A 77 24.76 10.53 14.93
N THR A 78 25.84 10.76 15.68
CA THR A 78 26.05 10.20 17.03
C THR A 78 25.63 11.18 18.14
N GLN A 79 25.63 10.73 19.40
CA GLN A 79 25.25 11.51 20.59
C GLN A 79 25.93 12.89 20.72
N HIS A 80 27.14 13.04 20.20
CA HIS A 80 27.94 14.28 20.29
C HIS A 80 27.86 15.11 19.00
N ASP A 81 26.78 14.96 18.23
CA ASP A 81 26.57 15.59 16.92
C ASP A 81 27.63 15.26 15.85
N ASN A 82 28.56 14.33 16.13
CA ASN A 82 29.53 13.89 15.16
C ASN A 82 28.82 13.10 14.06
N ILE A 83 28.98 13.57 12.82
CA ILE A 83 28.53 12.86 11.63
C ILE A 83 29.58 11.85 11.22
N ILE A 84 29.12 10.62 11.10
CA ILE A 84 29.87 9.54 10.49
C ILE A 84 29.28 9.32 9.10
N ALA A 85 30.10 9.54 8.07
CA ALA A 85 29.75 9.27 6.68
C ALA A 85 30.84 8.43 6.02
N GLY A 86 30.45 7.55 5.09
CA GLY A 86 31.34 6.65 4.39
C GLY A 86 30.58 5.78 3.40
N ASP A 87 31.29 4.89 2.71
CA ASP A 87 30.65 3.80 1.98
C ASP A 87 30.04 2.76 2.94
N TYR A 88 29.37 1.76 2.37
CA TYR A 88 28.72 0.71 3.14
C TYR A 88 29.68 -0.02 4.11
N GLU A 89 30.85 -0.45 3.64
CA GLU A 89 31.82 -1.19 4.45
C GLU A 89 32.40 -0.32 5.58
N GLU A 90 32.67 0.95 5.30
CA GLU A 90 33.12 1.92 6.29
C GLU A 90 32.06 2.13 7.39
N ILE A 91 30.78 2.25 7.00
CA ILE A 91 29.69 2.39 7.96
C ILE A 91 29.52 1.14 8.80
N LEU A 92 29.57 -0.07 8.23
CA LEU A 92 29.51 -1.31 9.01
C LEU A 92 30.63 -1.40 10.04
N ARG A 93 31.86 -1.12 9.63
CA ARG A 93 33.03 -1.14 10.51
C ARG A 93 32.93 -0.12 11.64
N LYS A 94 32.34 1.06 11.39
CA LYS A 94 32.13 2.09 12.42
C LYS A 94 30.98 1.70 13.36
N LEU A 95 29.88 1.18 12.85
CA LEU A 95 28.76 0.68 13.66
C LEU A 95 29.19 -0.47 14.57
N GLY A 96 29.95 -1.44 14.06
CA GLY A 96 30.42 -2.59 14.84
C GLY A 96 31.39 -2.23 15.99
N LYS A 97 31.91 -1.01 16.03
CA LYS A 97 32.77 -0.50 17.11
C LYS A 97 32.04 0.40 18.10
N LEU A 98 30.81 0.82 17.78
CA LEU A 98 30.02 1.69 18.63
C LEU A 98 29.29 0.85 19.68
N ASP A 99 29.30 1.32 20.93
CA ASP A 99 28.37 0.84 21.93
C ASP A 99 26.98 1.39 21.62
N LEU A 100 26.18 0.56 20.96
CA LEU A 100 24.83 0.91 20.54
C LEU A 100 23.84 0.93 21.70
N SER A 101 24.16 0.40 22.88
CA SER A 101 23.21 0.24 24.00
C SER A 101 22.54 1.55 24.44
N ASN A 102 23.26 2.67 24.34
CA ASN A 102 22.80 4.01 24.73
C ASN A 102 22.06 4.76 23.62
N PHE A 103 21.88 4.16 22.45
CA PHE A 103 21.19 4.78 21.33
C PHE A 103 19.68 4.53 21.38
N SER A 104 18.90 5.41 20.75
CA SER A 104 17.45 5.21 20.64
C SER A 104 17.10 3.85 20.01
N PRO A 105 15.99 3.20 20.39
CA PRO A 105 15.55 1.95 19.78
C PRO A 105 15.44 2.03 18.25
N PHE A 106 14.95 3.15 17.71
CA PHE A 106 14.85 3.37 16.26
C PHE A 106 16.21 3.40 15.56
N PHE A 107 17.22 4.06 16.17
CA PHE A 107 18.57 4.05 15.63
C PHE A 107 19.19 2.65 15.66
N ARG A 108 19.04 1.95 16.79
CA ARG A 108 19.53 0.58 16.96
C ARG A 108 18.90 -0.37 15.95
N MET A 109 17.62 -0.23 15.65
CA MET A 109 16.97 -1.02 14.60
C MET A 109 17.67 -0.86 13.24
N GLU A 110 17.91 0.36 12.79
CA GLU A 110 18.58 0.60 11.52
C GLU A 110 20.05 0.11 11.54
N ALA A 111 20.74 0.32 12.66
CA ALA A 111 22.12 -0.14 12.85
C ALA A 111 22.24 -1.68 12.84
N TYR A 112 21.43 -2.39 13.62
CA TYR A 112 21.42 -3.86 13.65
C TYR A 112 20.91 -4.46 12.34
N SER A 113 20.00 -3.77 11.64
CA SER A 113 19.61 -4.15 10.28
C SER A 113 20.76 -4.06 9.26
N LEU A 114 21.67 -3.10 9.43
CA LEU A 114 22.89 -3.02 8.61
C LEU A 114 23.93 -4.06 9.03
N LEU A 115 24.11 -4.27 10.34
CA LEU A 115 25.06 -5.24 10.90
C LEU A 115 24.63 -6.70 10.69
N GLY A 116 23.35 -6.95 10.38
CA GLY A 116 22.80 -8.30 10.22
C GLY A 116 22.54 -9.03 11.54
N ASP A 117 22.42 -8.31 12.65
CA ASP A 117 22.17 -8.88 13.98
C ASP A 117 20.66 -8.99 14.24
N GLU A 118 20.08 -10.16 13.95
CA GLU A 118 18.63 -10.37 14.00
C GLU A 118 18.08 -10.37 15.43
N GLU A 119 18.84 -10.88 16.40
CA GLU A 119 18.42 -10.93 17.80
C GLU A 119 18.33 -9.51 18.38
N LEU A 120 19.38 -8.72 18.19
CA LEU A 120 19.40 -7.34 18.69
C LEU A 120 18.46 -6.41 17.91
N LEU A 121 18.22 -6.70 16.62
CA LEU A 121 17.18 -6.05 15.83
C LEU A 121 15.79 -6.35 16.40
N HIS A 122 15.47 -7.61 16.69
CA HIS A 122 14.19 -8.01 17.27
C HIS A 122 13.97 -7.36 18.63
N ARG A 123 15.00 -7.37 19.49
CA ARG A 123 14.95 -6.70 20.79
C ARG A 123 14.70 -5.19 20.65
N SER A 124 15.43 -4.53 19.76
CA SER A 124 15.26 -3.09 19.51
C SER A 124 13.88 -2.76 18.96
N ASN A 125 13.29 -3.64 18.15
CA ASN A 125 11.91 -3.54 17.67
C ASN A 125 10.91 -3.57 18.82
N CYS A 126 11.03 -4.53 19.74
CA CYS A 126 10.17 -4.62 20.92
C CYS A 126 10.29 -3.37 21.82
N GLU A 127 11.52 -2.88 22.02
CA GLU A 127 11.76 -1.67 22.79
C GLU A 127 11.19 -0.41 22.11
N ALA A 128 11.28 -0.29 20.78
CA ALA A 128 10.64 0.79 20.02
C ALA A 128 9.11 0.72 20.11
N ALA A 129 8.56 -0.49 20.07
CA ALA A 129 7.13 -0.76 20.20
C ALA A 129 6.54 -0.22 21.52
N ASN A 130 7.32 -0.28 22.60
CA ASN A 130 6.93 0.23 23.92
C ASN A 130 6.92 1.77 24.01
N LEU A 131 7.48 2.48 23.04
CA LEU A 131 7.45 3.95 23.00
C LEU A 131 6.14 4.50 22.42
N PHE A 132 5.30 3.65 21.81
CA PHE A 132 3.99 4.07 21.31
C PHE A 132 2.96 4.08 22.44
N SER A 133 2.19 5.17 22.53
CA SER A 133 1.18 5.36 23.58
C SER A 133 -0.11 4.55 23.37
N LYS A 134 -0.25 3.85 22.24
CA LYS A 134 -1.44 3.07 21.87
C LYS A 134 -1.03 1.68 21.43
N GLU A 135 -1.65 0.67 22.03
CA GLU A 135 -1.41 -0.74 21.73
C GLU A 135 -1.63 -1.10 20.25
N SER A 136 -2.61 -0.50 19.59
CA SER A 136 -2.84 -0.70 18.15
C SER A 136 -1.69 -0.21 17.26
N HIS A 137 -0.97 0.84 17.68
CA HIS A 137 0.20 1.34 16.95
C HIS A 137 1.42 0.44 17.20
N THR A 138 1.55 -0.09 18.42
CA THR A 138 2.58 -1.07 18.78
C THR A 138 2.45 -2.32 17.91
N SER A 139 1.27 -2.92 17.82
CA SER A 139 1.04 -4.13 17.01
C SER A 139 1.28 -3.87 15.51
N PHE A 140 0.77 -2.74 14.98
CA PHE A 140 1.01 -2.35 13.58
C PHE A 140 2.50 -2.14 13.30
N TRP A 141 3.23 -1.49 14.21
CA TRP A 141 4.67 -1.24 14.05
C TRP A 141 5.48 -2.53 14.07
N ILE A 142 5.20 -3.44 15.01
CA ILE A 142 5.87 -4.74 15.10
C ILE A 142 5.65 -5.52 13.80
N GLU A 143 4.41 -5.60 13.33
CA GLU A 143 4.06 -6.30 12.09
C GLU A 143 4.74 -5.67 10.87
N ALA A 144 4.63 -4.35 10.70
CA ALA A 144 5.26 -3.63 9.60
C ALA A 144 6.78 -3.75 9.61
N SER A 145 7.40 -3.65 10.79
CA SER A 145 8.85 -3.81 10.98
C SER A 145 9.31 -5.23 10.70
N GLN A 146 8.60 -6.25 11.19
CA GLN A 146 8.91 -7.65 10.89
C GLN A 146 8.77 -7.94 9.40
N ASN A 147 7.74 -7.40 8.74
CA ASN A 147 7.56 -7.53 7.29
C ASN A 147 8.65 -6.81 6.50
N LEU A 148 9.08 -5.62 6.95
CA LEU A 148 10.22 -4.89 6.39
C LEU A 148 11.55 -5.62 6.61
N ALA A 149 11.80 -6.15 7.80
CA ALA A 149 12.98 -6.96 8.09
C ALA A 149 12.99 -8.20 7.19
N ARG A 150 11.87 -8.93 7.07
CA ARG A 150 11.72 -10.08 6.18
C ARG A 150 11.96 -9.73 4.71
N THR A 151 11.46 -8.59 4.24
CA THR A 151 11.64 -8.14 2.83
C THR A 151 13.02 -7.50 2.55
N SER A 152 13.66 -6.90 3.56
CA SER A 152 15.00 -6.31 3.47
C SER A 152 16.09 -7.37 3.59
N LEU A 153 15.93 -8.34 4.50
CA LEU A 153 16.84 -9.46 4.69
C LEU A 153 16.78 -10.45 3.52
N SER A 154 15.59 -10.76 2.99
CA SER A 154 15.46 -11.57 1.76
C SER A 154 16.11 -10.93 0.52
N LYS A 155 16.33 -9.61 0.52
CA LYS A 155 17.05 -8.89 -0.54
C LYS A 155 18.54 -8.65 -0.24
N ARG A 156 18.96 -8.53 1.02
CA ARG A 156 20.36 -8.27 1.45
C ARG A 156 21.20 -9.53 1.63
N TYR A 157 20.61 -10.68 1.96
CA TYR A 157 21.28 -11.99 1.94
C TYR A 157 21.57 -12.52 0.52
N ASN A 158 21.84 -11.65 -0.46
CA ASN A 158 22.37 -12.05 -1.76
C ASN A 158 23.84 -11.65 -1.95
N LEU A 159 24.44 -10.83 -1.06
CA LEU A 159 25.83 -10.36 -1.24
C LEU A 159 26.82 -10.63 -0.11
N ALA A 160 26.37 -11.00 1.09
CA ALA A 160 27.28 -11.37 2.18
C ALA A 160 26.97 -12.80 2.64
N THR A 161 27.49 -13.78 1.91
CA THR A 161 28.06 -15.06 2.40
C THR A 161 28.24 -15.99 1.19
N GLN A 162 29.43 -15.89 0.57
CA GLN A 162 30.11 -17.01 -0.06
C GLN A 162 31.00 -17.71 1.00
N THR A 163 30.53 -17.84 2.23
CA THR A 163 31.01 -18.91 3.10
C THR A 163 30.20 -20.13 2.73
N LEU A 164 30.84 -21.02 1.98
CA LEU A 164 30.42 -22.41 1.86
C LEU A 164 30.04 -22.92 3.25
N GLU A 165 28.75 -23.14 3.50
CA GLU A 165 28.34 -24.15 4.46
C GLU A 165 29.01 -25.45 4.02
N GLU A 166 29.74 -26.12 4.92
CA GLU A 166 30.29 -27.44 4.62
C GLU A 166 29.13 -28.35 4.20
N PRO A 167 29.13 -28.90 2.96
CA PRO A 167 28.05 -29.75 2.45
C PRO A 167 27.69 -30.89 3.41
N GLU A 168 28.65 -31.34 4.21
CA GLU A 168 28.48 -32.39 5.21
C GLU A 168 27.55 -32.04 6.38
N GLN A 169 27.44 -30.77 6.79
CA GLN A 169 26.58 -30.38 7.92
C GLN A 169 25.10 -30.39 7.50
N LEU A 170 24.81 -29.84 6.32
CA LEU A 170 23.48 -29.92 5.72
C LEU A 170 23.08 -31.38 5.45
N ASP A 171 24.00 -32.22 4.97
CA ASP A 171 23.76 -33.65 4.74
C ASP A 171 23.39 -34.39 6.03
N ARG A 172 24.16 -34.19 7.10
CA ARG A 172 23.89 -34.80 8.41
C ARG A 172 22.52 -34.36 8.95
N MET A 173 22.18 -33.08 8.80
CA MET A 173 20.89 -32.57 9.23
C MET A 173 19.74 -33.12 8.38
N ILE A 174 19.89 -33.18 7.05
CA ILE A 174 18.85 -33.73 6.16
C ILE A 174 18.56 -35.17 6.56
N ASN A 175 19.61 -35.97 6.79
CA ASN A 175 19.46 -37.36 7.23
C ASN A 175 18.75 -37.44 8.58
N ARG A 176 19.09 -36.58 9.55
CA ARG A 176 18.42 -36.54 10.85
C ARG A 176 16.91 -36.25 10.73
N LEU A 177 16.52 -35.29 9.89
CA LEU A 177 15.12 -34.95 9.64
C LEU A 177 14.37 -36.04 8.86
N LEU A 178 15.06 -36.79 7.99
CA LEU A 178 14.49 -37.95 7.30
C LEU A 178 14.26 -39.14 8.24
N GLU A 179 15.16 -39.34 9.20
CA GLU A 179 15.07 -40.43 10.19
C GLU A 179 13.95 -40.21 11.21
N ASN A 180 13.64 -38.96 11.56
CA ASN A 180 12.66 -38.61 12.59
C ASN A 180 11.59 -37.64 12.07
N PRO A 181 10.74 -38.04 11.11
CA PRO A 181 9.72 -37.16 10.53
C PRO A 181 8.59 -36.78 11.49
N SER A 182 8.43 -37.48 12.61
CA SER A 182 7.39 -37.21 13.61
C SER A 182 7.90 -36.41 14.81
N ASP A 183 9.13 -35.87 14.73
CA ASP A 183 9.70 -35.02 15.77
C ASP A 183 8.90 -33.70 15.88
N GLU A 184 8.53 -33.28 17.09
CA GLU A 184 7.79 -32.03 17.32
C GLU A 184 8.61 -30.81 16.88
N ASP A 185 9.95 -30.90 16.99
CA ASP A 185 10.87 -29.84 16.59
C ASP A 185 11.21 -29.86 15.09
N TRP A 186 10.65 -30.80 14.31
CA TRP A 186 10.99 -30.97 12.89
C TRP A 186 10.83 -29.66 12.11
N TYR A 187 9.70 -28.98 12.29
CA TYR A 187 9.44 -27.70 11.62
C TYR A 187 10.45 -26.63 12.01
N HIS A 188 10.75 -26.49 13.30
CA HIS A 188 11.66 -25.45 13.79
C HIS A 188 13.09 -25.68 13.31
N GLU A 189 13.54 -26.93 13.30
CA GLU A 189 14.85 -27.29 12.78
C GLU A 189 14.92 -27.08 11.27
N TRP A 190 13.91 -27.53 10.51
CA TRP A 190 13.82 -27.23 9.08
C TRP A 190 13.79 -25.73 8.81
N LYS A 191 13.05 -24.94 9.60
CA LYS A 191 12.87 -23.49 9.41
C LYS A 191 14.16 -22.72 9.70
N ARG A 192 14.92 -23.11 10.72
CA ARG A 192 16.26 -22.56 11.01
C ARG A 192 17.14 -22.74 9.78
N GLN A 193 17.15 -23.96 9.24
CA GLN A 193 18.05 -24.36 8.16
C GLN A 193 17.59 -23.82 6.80
N TRP A 194 16.28 -23.64 6.61
CA TRP A 194 15.69 -22.93 5.49
C TRP A 194 16.10 -21.46 5.44
N SER A 195 16.26 -20.86 6.62
CA SER A 195 16.73 -19.49 6.79
C SER A 195 18.23 -19.40 6.49
N ASP A 196 19.02 -20.31 7.06
CA ASP A 196 20.49 -20.36 6.92
C ASP A 196 20.93 -20.70 5.49
N SER A 197 20.40 -21.79 4.92
CA SER A 197 20.76 -22.28 3.57
C SER A 197 20.08 -21.54 2.41
N ARG A 198 19.41 -20.41 2.70
CA ARG A 198 18.70 -19.55 1.73
C ARG A 198 17.71 -20.29 0.82
N GLY A 199 17.11 -21.37 1.31
CA GLY A 199 16.11 -22.14 0.57
C GLY A 199 16.72 -23.14 -0.40
N SER A 200 17.71 -23.92 0.05
CA SER A 200 18.27 -25.02 -0.72
C SER A 200 17.19 -25.91 -1.35
N LEU A 201 17.33 -26.23 -2.64
CA LEU A 201 16.41 -27.14 -3.35
C LEU A 201 16.32 -28.52 -2.66
N ARG A 202 17.35 -28.90 -1.90
CA ARG A 202 17.37 -30.14 -1.11
C ARG A 202 16.43 -30.06 0.10
N LEU A 203 16.35 -28.89 0.75
CA LEU A 203 15.39 -28.64 1.82
C LEU A 203 13.96 -28.52 1.29
N VAL A 204 13.77 -28.01 0.06
CA VAL A 204 12.48 -28.06 -0.62
C VAL A 204 12.04 -29.51 -0.78
N LYS A 205 12.89 -30.36 -1.39
CA LYS A 205 12.58 -31.79 -1.56
C LYS A 205 12.29 -32.51 -0.25
N LEU A 206 13.06 -32.21 0.80
CA LEU A 206 12.83 -32.75 2.14
C LEU A 206 11.47 -32.33 2.69
N ALA A 207 11.13 -31.05 2.59
CA ALA A 207 9.83 -30.53 3.01
C ALA A 207 8.68 -31.13 2.22
N LEU A 208 8.76 -31.20 0.88
CA LEU A 208 7.72 -31.79 0.05
C LEU A 208 7.54 -33.29 0.36
N TRP A 209 8.63 -34.03 0.59
CA TRP A 209 8.57 -35.41 1.08
C TRP A 209 7.83 -35.52 2.41
N TRP A 210 8.13 -34.63 3.36
CA TRP A 210 7.49 -34.61 4.68
C TRP A 210 6.01 -34.29 4.56
N ILE A 211 5.67 -33.22 3.82
CA ILE A 211 4.28 -32.80 3.56
C ILE A 211 3.47 -33.95 2.95
N ASN A 212 4.02 -34.68 1.99
CA ASN A 212 3.34 -35.78 1.33
C ASN A 212 3.13 -37.01 2.25
N LYS A 213 3.86 -37.11 3.37
CA LYS A 213 3.71 -38.17 4.37
C LYS A 213 2.86 -37.76 5.57
N SER A 214 2.82 -36.48 5.90
CA SER A 214 2.10 -35.96 7.06
C SER A 214 0.59 -35.92 6.83
N SER A 215 -0.18 -35.95 7.93
CA SER A 215 -1.62 -35.68 7.89
C SER A 215 -1.85 -34.23 7.47
N THR A 216 -2.91 -33.95 6.70
CA THR A 216 -3.28 -32.58 6.30
C THR A 216 -3.65 -31.68 7.49
N SER A 217 -3.94 -32.27 8.65
CA SER A 217 -4.20 -31.60 9.92
C SER A 217 -2.93 -31.10 10.64
N GLU A 218 -1.73 -31.44 10.15
CA GLU A 218 -0.47 -31.07 10.78
C GLU A 218 -0.28 -29.53 10.76
N PRO A 219 -0.16 -28.87 11.92
CA PRO A 219 -0.26 -27.41 12.05
C PRO A 219 0.81 -26.64 11.28
N TYR A 220 1.98 -27.23 11.06
CA TYR A 220 3.13 -26.55 10.45
C TYR A 220 3.18 -26.64 8.91
N LEU A 221 2.43 -27.58 8.31
CA LEU A 221 2.41 -27.75 6.85
C LEU A 221 2.13 -26.46 6.08
N PRO A 222 1.14 -25.63 6.48
CA PRO A 222 0.80 -24.47 5.69
C PRO A 222 1.93 -23.43 5.66
N TYR A 223 2.67 -23.30 6.76
CA TYR A 223 3.78 -22.36 6.87
C TYR A 223 4.97 -22.79 6.01
N ILE A 224 5.25 -24.10 5.96
CA ILE A 224 6.30 -24.66 5.08
C ILE A 224 5.93 -24.41 3.61
N LEU A 225 4.68 -24.69 3.23
CA LEU A 225 4.20 -24.44 1.87
C LEU A 225 4.25 -22.96 1.50
N GLU A 226 3.89 -22.08 2.44
CA GLU A 226 3.99 -20.63 2.24
C GLU A 226 5.45 -20.22 1.95
N ASP A 227 6.38 -20.66 2.80
CA ASP A 227 7.81 -20.36 2.66
C ASP A 227 8.36 -20.82 1.31
N ILE A 228 8.00 -22.04 0.89
CA ILE A 228 8.41 -22.62 -0.39
C ILE A 228 7.80 -21.82 -1.54
N LEU A 229 6.49 -21.58 -1.55
CA LEU A 229 5.80 -20.89 -2.65
C LEU A 229 6.28 -19.44 -2.80
N ILE A 230 6.65 -18.76 -1.72
CA ILE A 230 7.19 -17.40 -1.78
C ILE A 230 8.52 -17.35 -2.55
N ARG A 231 9.41 -18.35 -2.34
CA ARG A 231 10.75 -18.39 -2.95
C ARG A 231 10.78 -19.13 -4.29
N PHE A 232 10.02 -20.21 -4.41
CA PHE A 232 9.98 -21.13 -5.56
C PHE A 232 8.63 -21.06 -6.27
N LYS A 233 8.24 -19.83 -6.67
CA LYS A 233 6.94 -19.52 -7.26
C LYS A 233 6.59 -20.28 -8.52
N ASP A 234 7.56 -20.87 -9.21
CA ASP A 234 7.36 -21.60 -10.46
C ASP A 234 7.72 -23.09 -10.36
N ASP A 235 8.09 -23.56 -9.16
CA ASP A 235 8.39 -24.98 -8.96
C ASP A 235 7.11 -25.82 -9.05
N LYS A 236 7.09 -26.72 -10.05
CA LYS A 236 5.90 -27.51 -10.39
C LYS A 236 5.52 -28.47 -9.26
N GLU A 237 6.51 -29.11 -8.65
CA GLU A 237 6.29 -30.09 -7.57
C GLU A 237 5.69 -29.41 -6.34
N SER A 238 6.25 -28.25 -5.95
CA SER A 238 5.74 -27.42 -4.85
C SER A 238 4.31 -26.95 -5.10
N LYS A 239 3.99 -26.51 -6.32
CA LYS A 239 2.61 -26.17 -6.70
C LYS A 239 1.70 -27.38 -6.59
N GLU A 240 2.08 -28.52 -7.14
CA GLU A 240 1.25 -29.72 -7.11
C GLU A 240 0.95 -30.17 -5.66
N THR A 241 1.96 -30.16 -4.79
CA THR A 241 1.78 -30.46 -3.36
C THR A 241 0.90 -29.41 -2.67
N ALA A 242 1.09 -28.12 -2.93
CA ALA A 242 0.24 -27.06 -2.38
C ALA A 242 -1.23 -27.21 -2.82
N LEU A 243 -1.46 -27.55 -4.10
CA LEU A 243 -2.80 -27.81 -4.62
C LEU A 243 -3.45 -29.01 -3.93
N GLN A 244 -2.71 -30.11 -3.75
CA GLN A 244 -3.22 -31.28 -3.03
C GLN A 244 -3.58 -30.95 -1.58
N TRP A 245 -2.76 -30.13 -0.91
CA TRP A 245 -3.07 -29.68 0.45
C TRP A 245 -4.31 -28.78 0.46
N LEU A 246 -4.44 -27.82 -0.45
CA LEU A 246 -5.61 -26.93 -0.55
C LEU A 246 -6.91 -27.71 -0.82
N VAL A 247 -6.84 -28.79 -1.60
CA VAL A 247 -7.97 -29.66 -1.92
C VAL A 247 -8.40 -30.53 -0.73
N LYS A 248 -7.44 -30.98 0.09
CA LYS A 248 -7.70 -31.88 1.23
C LYS A 248 -7.84 -31.17 2.58
N GLY A 249 -7.38 -29.93 2.67
CA GLY A 249 -7.30 -29.16 3.90
C GLY A 249 -8.67 -28.64 4.35
N GLU A 250 -8.81 -28.43 5.66
CA GLU A 250 -10.03 -27.84 6.21
C GLU A 250 -10.03 -26.32 6.03
N TYR A 251 -11.13 -25.78 5.49
CA TYR A 251 -11.35 -24.35 5.21
C TYR A 251 -11.36 -23.44 6.45
N HIS A 252 -11.26 -24.01 7.65
CA HIS A 252 -11.31 -23.29 8.93
C HIS A 252 -9.98 -22.65 9.35
N SER A 253 -8.86 -23.05 8.74
CA SER A 253 -7.55 -22.50 9.11
C SER A 253 -7.34 -21.12 8.46
N GLN A 254 -6.85 -20.14 9.23
CA GLN A 254 -6.44 -18.82 8.70
C GLN A 254 -5.37 -18.93 7.60
N GLN A 255 -4.64 -20.05 7.54
CA GLN A 255 -3.59 -20.28 6.57
C GLN A 255 -4.11 -20.76 5.21
N TRP A 256 -5.29 -21.39 5.15
CA TRP A 256 -5.88 -21.83 3.89
C TRP A 256 -6.05 -20.70 2.88
N PRO A 257 -6.74 -19.57 3.20
CA PRO A 257 -6.92 -18.50 2.23
C PRO A 257 -5.61 -17.86 1.78
N LYS A 258 -4.66 -17.74 2.70
CA LYS A 258 -3.34 -17.16 2.41
C LYS A 258 -2.56 -18.02 1.41
N LEU A 259 -2.57 -19.34 1.58
CA LEU A 259 -1.97 -20.27 0.61
C LEU A 259 -2.70 -20.26 -0.72
N TRP A 260 -4.03 -20.16 -0.72
CA TRP A 260 -4.83 -20.05 -1.94
C TRP A 260 -4.43 -18.83 -2.76
N GLU A 261 -4.27 -17.66 -2.12
CA GLU A 261 -3.80 -16.44 -2.78
C GLU A 261 -2.38 -16.60 -3.34
N LEU A 262 -1.45 -17.11 -2.51
CA LEU A 262 -0.05 -17.31 -2.90
C LEU A 262 0.10 -18.22 -4.10
N TYR A 263 -0.69 -19.30 -4.16
CA TYR A 263 -0.73 -20.19 -5.31
C TYR A 263 -1.14 -19.43 -6.59
N ASN A 264 -2.15 -18.57 -6.49
CA ASN A 264 -2.77 -17.89 -7.62
C ASN A 264 -2.08 -16.59 -8.06
N LEU A 265 -0.97 -16.18 -7.41
CA LEU A 265 -0.27 -14.94 -7.76
C LEU A 265 0.23 -14.89 -9.21
N ASN A 266 0.45 -16.05 -9.87
CA ASN A 266 1.01 -16.12 -11.23
C ASN A 266 0.40 -17.23 -12.11
N THR A 267 -0.75 -17.80 -11.75
CA THR A 267 -1.39 -18.88 -12.53
C THR A 267 -2.85 -18.57 -12.81
N GLU A 268 -3.35 -19.02 -13.96
CA GLU A 268 -4.79 -19.12 -14.19
C GLU A 268 -5.41 -20.01 -13.11
N VAL A 269 -6.62 -19.66 -12.66
CA VAL A 269 -7.30 -20.43 -11.63
C VAL A 269 -7.71 -21.77 -12.22
N SER A 270 -7.06 -22.84 -11.76
CA SER A 270 -7.40 -24.20 -12.19
C SER A 270 -8.80 -24.58 -11.67
N GLU A 271 -9.49 -25.47 -12.38
CA GLU A 271 -10.85 -25.90 -12.01
C GLU A 271 -10.96 -26.44 -10.57
N PRO A 272 -10.01 -27.23 -10.05
CA PRO A 272 -10.02 -27.63 -8.65
C PRO A 272 -9.93 -26.44 -7.68
N LEU A 273 -9.05 -25.48 -7.94
CA LEU A 273 -8.88 -24.29 -7.11
C LEU A 273 -10.09 -23.37 -7.13
N PHE A 274 -10.75 -23.25 -8.28
CA PHE A 274 -11.98 -22.50 -8.43
C PHE A 274 -13.09 -23.10 -7.53
N SER A 275 -13.30 -24.41 -7.62
CA SER A 275 -14.31 -25.13 -6.84
C SER A 275 -14.07 -25.03 -5.32
N HIS A 276 -12.81 -25.12 -4.89
CA HIS A 276 -12.45 -25.03 -3.47
C HIS A 276 -12.48 -23.58 -2.96
N GLY A 277 -12.14 -22.60 -3.81
CA GLY A 277 -12.34 -21.19 -3.52
C GLY A 277 -13.82 -20.86 -3.27
N LEU A 278 -14.73 -21.35 -4.13
CA LEU A 278 -16.17 -21.22 -3.91
C LEU A 278 -16.62 -21.89 -2.60
N SER A 279 -16.13 -23.11 -2.34
CA SER A 279 -16.44 -23.84 -1.10
C SER A 279 -15.98 -23.08 0.14
N PHE A 280 -14.80 -22.45 0.10
CA PHE A 280 -14.30 -21.59 1.17
C PHE A 280 -15.22 -20.39 1.41
N LEU A 281 -15.63 -19.68 0.35
CA LEU A 281 -16.53 -18.52 0.47
C LEU A 281 -17.87 -18.91 1.10
N ASP A 282 -18.46 -20.02 0.68
CA ASP A 282 -19.73 -20.55 1.20
C ASP A 282 -19.60 -21.06 2.64
N HIS A 283 -18.51 -21.75 2.96
CA HIS A 283 -18.26 -22.32 4.28
C HIS A 283 -18.02 -21.24 5.33
N THR A 284 -17.21 -20.24 5.02
CA THR A 284 -16.96 -19.09 5.92
C THR A 284 -18.24 -18.28 6.19
N LEU A 285 -19.14 -18.18 5.20
CA LEU A 285 -20.48 -17.63 5.38
C LEU A 285 -21.33 -18.41 6.39
N LYS A 286 -21.31 -19.74 6.31
CA LYS A 286 -22.08 -20.61 7.21
C LYS A 286 -21.60 -20.55 8.66
N LEU A 287 -20.29 -20.37 8.87
CA LEU A 287 -19.71 -20.26 10.21
C LEU A 287 -19.90 -18.89 10.86
N GLY A 288 -20.20 -17.86 10.05
CA GLY A 288 -20.37 -16.50 10.53
C GLY A 288 -19.08 -15.80 10.96
N ASN A 289 -17.90 -16.42 10.77
CA ASN A 289 -16.59 -15.81 11.10
C ASN A 289 -15.97 -15.02 9.93
N LEU A 290 -16.80 -14.22 9.26
CA LEU A 290 -16.40 -13.45 8.09
C LEU A 290 -15.56 -12.22 8.40
N LYS A 291 -15.74 -11.61 9.57
CA LYS A 291 -15.01 -10.39 9.92
C LYS A 291 -13.51 -10.63 10.07
N ASP A 292 -13.13 -11.74 10.70
CA ASP A 292 -11.72 -12.10 10.89
C ASP A 292 -11.03 -12.49 9.57
N ASN A 293 -11.81 -12.83 8.54
CA ASN A 293 -11.31 -13.28 7.24
C ASN A 293 -11.70 -12.32 6.11
N GLU A 294 -12.14 -11.10 6.40
CA GLU A 294 -12.76 -10.24 5.40
C GLU A 294 -11.81 -9.96 4.22
N TYR A 295 -10.56 -9.63 4.51
CA TYR A 295 -9.55 -9.35 3.48
C TYR A 295 -9.41 -10.53 2.51
N TYR A 296 -9.20 -11.73 3.06
CA TYR A 296 -9.04 -12.94 2.27
C TYR A 296 -10.31 -13.33 1.52
N TRP A 297 -11.47 -13.20 2.16
CA TRP A 297 -12.75 -13.50 1.54
C TRP A 297 -13.00 -12.61 0.33
N THR A 298 -12.77 -11.29 0.47
CA THR A 298 -12.97 -10.32 -0.61
C THR A 298 -11.96 -10.51 -1.74
N SER A 299 -10.71 -10.85 -1.42
CA SER A 299 -9.66 -11.13 -2.41
C SER A 299 -9.92 -12.42 -3.21
N ILE A 300 -10.29 -13.52 -2.53
CA ILE A 300 -10.69 -14.77 -3.19
C ILE A 300 -11.94 -14.53 -4.07
N TRP A 301 -12.93 -13.79 -3.55
CA TRP A 301 -14.11 -13.43 -4.31
C TRP A 301 -13.77 -12.67 -5.59
N ASP A 302 -12.91 -11.65 -5.51
CA ASP A 302 -12.52 -10.83 -6.66
C ASP A 302 -11.82 -11.67 -7.74
N LYS A 303 -10.91 -12.55 -7.32
CA LYS A 303 -10.22 -13.46 -8.23
C LYS A 303 -11.19 -14.43 -8.90
N LEU A 304 -12.10 -15.04 -8.16
CA LEU A 304 -13.12 -15.94 -8.73
C LEU A 304 -14.12 -15.19 -9.62
N TRP A 305 -14.47 -13.96 -9.27
CA TRP A 305 -15.37 -13.12 -10.07
C TRP A 305 -14.75 -12.75 -11.41
N SER A 306 -13.43 -12.50 -11.46
CA SER A 306 -12.72 -12.18 -12.71
C SER A 306 -12.82 -13.29 -13.77
N GLU A 307 -13.02 -14.55 -13.36
CA GLU A 307 -13.22 -15.69 -14.25
C GLU A 307 -14.61 -15.70 -14.92
N GLN A 308 -15.55 -14.90 -14.43
CA GLN A 308 -16.94 -14.79 -14.93
C GLN A 308 -17.70 -16.13 -14.99
N ARG A 309 -17.28 -17.13 -14.20
CA ARG A 309 -17.96 -18.41 -14.04
C ARG A 309 -18.91 -18.36 -12.84
N HIS A 310 -20.00 -19.14 -12.89
CA HIS A 310 -20.97 -19.25 -11.79
C HIS A 310 -21.49 -17.91 -11.23
N VAL A 311 -21.62 -16.88 -12.08
CA VAL A 311 -21.98 -15.50 -11.70
C VAL A 311 -23.21 -15.45 -10.80
N THR A 312 -24.28 -16.19 -11.12
CA THR A 312 -25.51 -16.20 -10.31
C THR A 312 -25.26 -16.73 -8.89
N TYR A 313 -24.43 -17.75 -8.73
CA TYR A 313 -24.07 -18.29 -7.42
C TYR A 313 -23.20 -17.30 -6.64
N MET A 314 -22.21 -16.69 -7.29
CA MET A 314 -21.35 -15.65 -6.70
C MET A 314 -22.15 -14.42 -6.22
N VAL A 315 -23.17 -14.02 -6.97
CA VAL A 315 -24.11 -12.97 -6.56
C VAL A 315 -24.88 -13.40 -5.30
N GLY A 316 -25.35 -14.65 -5.23
CA GLY A 316 -26.01 -15.19 -4.04
C GLY A 316 -25.12 -15.22 -2.80
N LEU A 317 -23.82 -15.54 -2.97
CA LEU A 317 -22.82 -15.48 -1.88
C LEU A 317 -22.62 -14.05 -1.40
N ALA A 318 -22.42 -13.10 -2.32
CA ALA A 318 -22.28 -11.68 -1.99
C ALA A 318 -23.50 -11.16 -1.23
N GLN A 319 -24.71 -11.52 -1.66
CA GLN A 319 -25.95 -11.13 -0.98
C GLN A 319 -26.05 -11.72 0.43
N SER A 320 -25.63 -12.97 0.62
CA SER A 320 -25.58 -13.61 1.94
C SER A 320 -24.55 -12.95 2.87
N ALA A 321 -23.43 -12.48 2.30
CA ALA A 321 -22.36 -11.82 3.03
C ALA A 321 -22.73 -10.43 3.57
N ILE A 322 -23.72 -9.75 2.98
CA ILE A 322 -24.19 -8.42 3.40
C ILE A 322 -24.53 -8.39 4.90
N LYS A 323 -25.16 -9.44 5.43
CA LYS A 323 -25.53 -9.52 6.85
C LYS A 323 -24.31 -9.35 7.78
N TYR A 324 -23.14 -9.78 7.33
CA TYR A 324 -21.92 -9.81 8.13
C TYR A 324 -20.97 -8.64 7.80
N LEU A 325 -20.86 -8.30 6.51
CA LEU A 325 -19.86 -7.39 5.96
C LEU A 325 -20.45 -6.10 5.34
N GLY A 326 -21.77 -5.92 5.34
CA GLY A 326 -22.44 -4.80 4.66
C GLY A 326 -22.11 -3.39 5.19
N LYS A 327 -21.35 -3.28 6.28
CA LYS A 327 -20.83 -2.00 6.81
C LYS A 327 -19.36 -1.75 6.45
N SER A 328 -18.69 -2.71 5.82
CA SER A 328 -17.26 -2.61 5.55
C SER A 328 -16.98 -2.00 4.18
N ASP A 329 -16.12 -0.98 4.17
CA ASP A 329 -15.67 -0.33 2.95
C ASP A 329 -15.02 -1.33 1.98
N ILE A 330 -14.23 -2.29 2.48
CA ILE A 330 -13.52 -3.28 1.62
C ILE A 330 -14.53 -4.17 0.89
N PHE A 331 -15.49 -4.74 1.62
CA PHE A 331 -16.56 -5.54 1.03
C PHE A 331 -17.40 -4.75 0.02
N ILE A 332 -17.82 -3.53 0.38
CA ILE A 332 -18.62 -2.70 -0.54
C ILE A 332 -17.84 -2.40 -1.83
N VAL A 333 -16.55 -2.06 -1.68
CA VAL A 333 -15.70 -1.62 -2.78
C VAL A 333 -15.28 -2.77 -3.70
N ASN A 334 -15.01 -3.96 -3.16
CA ASN A 334 -14.49 -5.06 -3.98
C ASN A 334 -15.61 -5.98 -4.48
N VAL A 335 -16.69 -6.12 -3.72
CA VAL A 335 -17.74 -7.11 -3.97
C VAL A 335 -19.01 -6.45 -4.49
N LEU A 336 -19.62 -5.57 -3.71
CA LEU A 336 -20.93 -5.02 -4.11
C LEU A 336 -20.86 -4.11 -5.33
N SER A 337 -19.79 -3.34 -5.53
CA SER A 337 -19.63 -2.55 -6.77
C SER A 337 -19.44 -3.42 -8.01
N SER A 338 -18.87 -4.61 -7.87
CA SER A 338 -18.70 -5.55 -8.98
C SER A 338 -20.04 -6.20 -9.34
N VAL A 339 -20.88 -6.47 -8.33
CA VAL A 339 -22.27 -6.93 -8.54
C VAL A 339 -23.14 -5.81 -9.13
N LEU A 340 -22.87 -4.54 -8.79
CA LEU A 340 -23.45 -3.34 -9.41
C LEU A 340 -23.18 -3.29 -10.91
N ASP A 341 -21.93 -3.45 -11.32
CA ASP A 341 -21.54 -3.39 -12.73
C ASP A 341 -22.21 -4.45 -13.59
N ALA A 342 -22.46 -5.62 -13.00
CA ALA A 342 -23.17 -6.69 -13.69
C ALA A 342 -24.68 -6.41 -13.85
N ASN A 343 -25.22 -5.33 -13.28
CA ASN A 343 -26.66 -5.06 -13.17
C ASN A 343 -27.44 -6.25 -12.55
N ARG A 344 -26.85 -6.91 -11.54
CA ARG A 344 -27.43 -8.10 -10.87
C ARG A 344 -27.71 -7.86 -9.38
N ILE A 345 -28.01 -6.62 -9.02
CA ILE A 345 -28.28 -6.23 -7.63
C ILE A 345 -29.74 -6.52 -7.26
N ASN A 346 -29.97 -7.06 -6.06
CA ASN A 346 -31.29 -7.17 -5.44
C ASN A 346 -31.59 -6.00 -4.49
N THR A 347 -32.82 -5.87 -4.01
CA THR A 347 -33.23 -4.78 -3.12
C THR A 347 -32.35 -4.67 -1.86
N LEU A 348 -32.01 -5.79 -1.21
CA LEU A 348 -31.16 -5.80 -0.02
C LEU A 348 -29.77 -5.17 -0.25
N ALA A 349 -29.15 -5.48 -1.39
CA ALA A 349 -27.85 -4.92 -1.76
C ALA A 349 -27.94 -3.44 -2.14
N LEU A 350 -29.05 -3.01 -2.75
CA LEU A 350 -29.33 -1.58 -2.98
C LEU A 350 -29.48 -0.84 -1.64
N ASP A 351 -30.29 -1.36 -0.71
CA ASP A 351 -30.48 -0.73 0.61
C ASP A 351 -29.15 -0.61 1.38
N THR A 352 -28.30 -1.64 1.25
CA THR A 352 -26.96 -1.64 1.86
C THR A 352 -26.05 -0.59 1.24
N LEU A 353 -26.01 -0.50 -0.10
CA LEU A 353 -25.22 0.50 -0.82
C LEU A 353 -25.72 1.93 -0.54
N ASP A 354 -27.02 2.15 -0.47
CA ASP A 354 -27.62 3.45 -0.14
C ASP A 354 -27.26 3.88 1.30
N SER A 355 -27.42 2.96 2.26
CA SER A 355 -27.05 3.19 3.66
C SER A 355 -25.55 3.47 3.82
N TRP A 356 -24.70 2.67 3.16
CA TRP A 356 -23.25 2.88 3.14
C TRP A 356 -22.89 4.24 2.52
N MET A 357 -23.44 4.57 1.34
CA MET A 357 -23.19 5.84 0.67
C MET A 357 -23.53 7.03 1.58
N LYS A 358 -24.64 6.96 2.32
CA LYS A 358 -25.10 8.03 3.23
C LYS A 358 -24.27 8.15 4.52
N THR A 359 -23.64 7.07 4.96
CA THR A 359 -22.92 7.01 6.25
C THR A 359 -21.39 6.96 6.09
N SER A 360 -20.90 6.70 4.89
CA SER A 360 -19.47 6.61 4.58
C SER A 360 -18.77 7.94 4.87
N ARG A 361 -17.61 7.82 5.50
CA ARG A 361 -16.67 8.92 5.76
C ARG A 361 -15.60 9.03 4.67
N ASN A 362 -15.48 8.00 3.82
CA ASN A 362 -14.46 7.87 2.79
C ASN A 362 -15.10 8.03 1.41
N TYR A 363 -14.95 9.23 0.86
CA TYR A 363 -15.47 9.60 -0.45
C TYR A 363 -14.48 9.20 -1.56
N SER A 364 -14.54 7.93 -1.97
CA SER A 364 -13.68 7.36 -3.02
C SER A 364 -14.33 7.39 -4.42
N LEU A 365 -13.59 7.00 -5.46
CA LEU A 365 -14.16 6.78 -6.81
C LEU A 365 -15.30 5.75 -6.80
N VAL A 366 -15.26 4.78 -5.90
CA VAL A 366 -16.34 3.79 -5.75
C VAL A 366 -17.58 4.44 -5.15
N TRP A 367 -17.41 5.35 -4.18
CA TRP A 367 -18.53 6.13 -3.66
C TRP A 367 -19.21 6.92 -4.79
N GLU A 368 -18.42 7.60 -5.63
CA GLU A 368 -18.95 8.36 -6.77
C GLU A 368 -19.74 7.47 -7.73
N LYS A 369 -19.24 6.28 -8.00
CA LYS A 369 -19.90 5.29 -8.86
C LYS A 369 -21.25 4.85 -8.30
N VAL A 370 -21.30 4.50 -7.02
CA VAL A 370 -22.55 4.13 -6.32
C VAL A 370 -23.53 5.31 -6.32
N PHE A 371 -23.04 6.51 -6.02
CA PHE A 371 -23.85 7.73 -6.06
C PHE A 371 -24.45 7.99 -7.44
N LEU A 372 -23.64 7.90 -8.50
CA LEU A 372 -24.10 8.07 -9.88
C LEU A 372 -25.11 7.00 -10.29
N TYR A 373 -24.94 5.77 -9.83
CA TYR A 373 -25.92 4.72 -10.07
C TYR A 373 -27.28 5.10 -9.48
N PHE A 374 -27.33 5.46 -8.19
CA PHE A 374 -28.58 5.85 -7.54
C PHE A 374 -29.18 7.15 -8.10
N LEU A 375 -28.33 8.08 -8.56
CA LEU A 375 -28.78 9.31 -9.19
C LEU A 375 -29.46 9.05 -10.55
N ASN A 376 -29.01 8.03 -11.27
CA ASN A 376 -29.57 7.64 -12.57
C ASN A 376 -30.77 6.69 -12.44
N ASP A 377 -30.90 5.95 -11.34
CA ASP A 377 -32.04 5.08 -11.06
C ASP A 377 -33.29 5.92 -10.72
N THR A 378 -34.36 5.77 -11.50
CA THR A 378 -35.60 6.54 -11.32
C THR A 378 -36.24 6.38 -9.94
N THR A 379 -36.02 5.24 -9.28
CA THR A 379 -36.56 4.92 -7.96
C THR A 379 -35.86 5.72 -6.86
N TYR A 380 -34.54 5.84 -6.95
CA TYR A 380 -33.69 6.47 -5.93
C TYR A 380 -33.29 7.90 -6.28
N ARG A 381 -33.54 8.35 -7.51
CA ARG A 381 -33.13 9.67 -8.00
C ARG A 381 -33.57 10.80 -7.08
N LYS A 382 -34.82 10.80 -6.62
CA LYS A 382 -35.35 11.87 -5.75
C LYS A 382 -34.60 11.94 -4.43
N THR A 383 -34.51 10.83 -3.69
CA THR A 383 -33.85 10.76 -2.38
C THR A 383 -32.34 11.01 -2.49
N THR A 384 -31.71 10.52 -3.54
CA THR A 384 -30.28 10.75 -3.83
C THR A 384 -30.02 12.22 -4.17
N THR A 385 -30.92 12.85 -4.92
CA THR A 385 -30.85 14.28 -5.21
C THR A 385 -30.97 15.10 -3.92
N GLU A 386 -31.98 14.85 -3.08
CA GLU A 386 -32.14 15.53 -1.79
C GLU A 386 -30.90 15.39 -0.88
N PHE A 387 -30.33 14.19 -0.82
CA PHE A 387 -29.08 13.93 -0.09
C PHE A 387 -27.89 14.71 -0.69
N ALA A 388 -27.78 14.77 -2.01
CA ALA A 388 -26.74 15.52 -2.70
C ALA A 388 -26.82 17.03 -2.39
N TYR A 389 -28.01 17.62 -2.41
CA TYR A 389 -28.21 19.02 -2.00
C TYR A 389 -27.74 19.26 -0.57
N LYS A 390 -28.08 18.36 0.36
CA LYS A 390 -27.60 18.45 1.74
C LYS A 390 -26.07 18.41 1.85
N ILE A 391 -25.39 17.54 1.10
CA ILE A 391 -23.91 17.53 1.04
C ILE A 391 -23.40 18.88 0.56
N LEU A 392 -23.99 19.41 -0.52
CA LEU A 392 -23.55 20.67 -1.12
C LEU A 392 -23.75 21.88 -0.19
N GLU A 393 -24.76 21.85 0.67
CA GLU A 393 -25.00 22.95 1.61
C GLU A 393 -24.13 22.86 2.87
N THR A 394 -23.81 21.65 3.31
CA THR A 394 -23.20 21.43 4.64
C THR A 394 -21.68 21.29 4.62
N ASN A 395 -21.07 20.86 3.51
CA ASN A 395 -19.64 20.53 3.45
C ASN A 395 -18.92 21.16 2.24
N PRO A 396 -18.90 22.51 2.11
CA PRO A 396 -18.34 23.21 0.96
C PRO A 396 -16.83 23.00 0.74
N GLU A 397 -16.09 22.72 1.81
CA GLU A 397 -14.64 22.49 1.76
C GLU A 397 -14.26 21.06 1.35
N SER A 398 -15.23 20.13 1.32
CA SER A 398 -14.94 18.73 1.04
C SER A 398 -14.57 18.55 -0.44
N PRO A 399 -13.48 17.81 -0.77
CA PRO A 399 -13.15 17.51 -2.17
C PRO A 399 -14.31 16.84 -2.93
N ILE A 400 -15.15 16.07 -2.23
CA ILE A 400 -16.31 15.41 -2.83
C ILE A 400 -17.37 16.39 -3.32
N TRP A 401 -17.41 17.60 -2.75
CA TRP A 401 -18.44 18.59 -3.02
C TRP A 401 -18.51 18.90 -4.52
N PHE A 402 -17.35 19.09 -5.16
CA PHE A 402 -17.28 19.36 -6.59
C PHE A 402 -17.74 18.18 -7.44
N PHE A 403 -17.44 16.94 -7.03
CA PHE A 403 -17.91 15.73 -7.72
C PHE A 403 -19.43 15.60 -7.66
N VAL A 404 -20.03 15.83 -6.49
CA VAL A 404 -21.48 15.84 -6.31
C VAL A 404 -22.12 16.94 -7.15
N LEU A 405 -21.55 18.15 -7.12
CA LEU A 405 -22.01 19.29 -7.91
C LEU A 405 -22.04 18.93 -9.39
N LYS A 406 -20.90 18.48 -9.93
CA LYS A 406 -20.73 18.11 -11.34
C LYS A 406 -21.68 17.00 -11.77
N SER A 407 -21.92 16.03 -10.88
CA SER A 407 -22.85 14.93 -11.13
C SER A 407 -24.30 15.39 -11.27
N LEU A 408 -24.74 16.32 -10.40
CA LEU A 408 -26.06 16.94 -10.51
C LEU A 408 -26.16 17.91 -11.72
N TRP A 409 -25.03 18.48 -12.16
CA TRP A 409 -24.98 19.45 -13.25
C TRP A 409 -25.17 18.85 -14.66
N ARG A 410 -25.35 17.53 -14.79
CA ARG A 410 -25.55 16.86 -16.08
C ARG A 410 -26.87 17.29 -16.73
N GLY A 411 -26.78 18.12 -17.77
CA GLY A 411 -27.93 18.64 -18.54
C GLY A 411 -28.23 20.11 -18.21
N ARG A 412 -29.52 20.46 -18.01
CA ARG A 412 -29.92 21.79 -17.55
C ARG A 412 -29.97 21.81 -16.01
N PRO A 413 -29.09 22.55 -15.33
CA PRO A 413 -29.09 22.61 -13.87
C PRO A 413 -30.35 23.32 -13.36
N SER A 414 -30.81 22.96 -12.16
CA SER A 414 -31.90 23.68 -11.50
C SER A 414 -31.41 25.07 -11.04
N HIS A 415 -32.34 26.02 -10.90
CA HIS A 415 -32.02 27.33 -10.34
C HIS A 415 -31.43 27.24 -8.92
N GLU A 416 -31.87 26.26 -8.13
CA GLU A 416 -31.38 26.02 -6.78
C GLU A 416 -29.93 25.52 -6.75
N LEU A 417 -29.57 24.61 -7.67
CA LEU A 417 -28.20 24.12 -7.82
C LEU A 417 -27.24 25.25 -8.21
N VAL A 418 -27.69 26.13 -9.10
CA VAL A 418 -26.91 27.33 -9.47
C VAL A 418 -26.78 28.29 -8.28
N LYS A 419 -27.84 28.51 -7.51
CA LYS A 419 -27.80 29.34 -6.30
C LYS A 419 -26.76 28.83 -5.30
N ILE A 420 -26.69 27.52 -5.09
CA ILE A 420 -25.71 26.88 -4.20
C ILE A 420 -24.28 27.11 -4.72
N ALA A 421 -24.03 26.88 -6.01
CA ALA A 421 -22.72 27.14 -6.61
C ALA A 421 -22.31 28.62 -6.54
N LYS A 422 -23.24 29.54 -6.78
CA LYS A 422 -23.02 30.99 -6.63
C LYS A 422 -22.69 31.36 -5.18
N ASN A 423 -23.37 30.76 -4.20
CA ASN A 423 -23.05 31.00 -2.79
C ASN A 423 -21.66 30.47 -2.44
N TRP A 424 -21.33 29.27 -2.90
CA TRP A 424 -20.02 28.65 -2.69
C TRP A 424 -18.88 29.47 -3.30
N THR A 425 -19.03 29.96 -4.54
CA THR A 425 -17.98 30.80 -5.18
C THR A 425 -17.76 32.15 -4.48
N LYS A 426 -18.74 32.62 -3.69
CA LYS A 426 -18.61 33.83 -2.86
C LYS A 426 -17.87 33.56 -1.54
N THR A 427 -18.02 32.38 -0.97
CA THR A 427 -17.41 32.03 0.33
C THR A 427 -16.02 31.43 0.19
N GLN A 428 -15.72 30.79 -0.94
CA GLN A 428 -14.45 30.13 -1.17
C GLN A 428 -13.34 31.05 -1.66
N SER A 429 -12.09 30.69 -1.33
CA SER A 429 -10.91 31.33 -1.89
C SER A 429 -10.90 31.16 -3.41
N LYS A 430 -10.65 32.25 -4.13
CA LYS A 430 -10.51 32.27 -5.60
C LYS A 430 -9.31 31.43 -6.09
N ASN A 431 -8.35 31.15 -5.19
CA ASN A 431 -7.20 30.28 -5.43
C ASN A 431 -7.51 28.80 -5.12
N SER A 432 -8.74 28.46 -4.74
CA SER A 432 -9.15 27.05 -4.58
C SER A 432 -9.10 26.34 -5.93
N ALA A 433 -8.56 25.12 -5.94
CA ALA A 433 -8.34 24.33 -7.16
C ALA A 433 -9.61 24.14 -8.02
N ASN A 434 -10.79 24.13 -7.39
CA ASN A 434 -12.07 23.90 -8.08
C ASN A 434 -12.84 25.19 -8.37
N TRP A 435 -12.37 26.36 -7.94
CA TRP A 435 -13.16 27.60 -7.99
C TRP A 435 -13.58 27.97 -9.41
N GLN A 436 -12.64 27.84 -10.35
CA GLN A 436 -12.88 28.17 -11.75
C GLN A 436 -13.77 27.18 -12.46
N ASP A 437 -13.60 25.88 -12.19
CA ASP A 437 -14.47 24.87 -12.78
C ASP A 437 -15.92 25.12 -12.36
N VAL A 438 -16.17 25.51 -11.09
CA VAL A 438 -17.51 25.92 -10.62
C VAL A 438 -17.98 27.21 -11.29
N MET A 439 -17.11 28.21 -11.45
CA MET A 439 -17.46 29.46 -12.13
C MET A 439 -17.85 29.22 -13.59
N ILE A 440 -17.11 28.36 -14.31
CA ILE A 440 -17.44 27.95 -15.68
C ILE A 440 -18.83 27.28 -15.71
N LEU A 441 -19.13 26.38 -14.77
CA LEU A 441 -20.44 25.74 -14.66
C LEU A 441 -21.58 26.76 -14.46
N ILE A 442 -21.36 27.79 -13.62
CA ILE A 442 -22.33 28.88 -13.44
C ILE A 442 -22.53 29.64 -14.75
N LEU A 443 -21.46 30.03 -15.44
CA LEU A 443 -21.53 30.76 -16.71
C LEU A 443 -22.25 29.95 -17.81
N GLN A 444 -22.03 28.64 -17.86
CA GLN A 444 -22.68 27.71 -18.80
C GLN A 444 -24.16 27.44 -18.47
N SER A 445 -24.59 27.70 -17.24
CA SER A 445 -25.93 27.31 -16.77
C SER A 445 -27.09 28.05 -17.43
N GLY A 446 -26.83 29.22 -18.05
CA GLY A 446 -27.86 30.14 -18.53
C GLY A 446 -28.50 31.02 -17.44
N TYR A 447 -28.15 30.81 -16.16
CA TYR A 447 -28.60 31.61 -15.02
C TYR A 447 -27.53 32.57 -14.47
N ALA A 448 -26.42 32.73 -15.19
CA ALA A 448 -25.38 33.69 -14.83
C ALA A 448 -25.84 35.12 -15.11
N ASP A 449 -25.72 35.97 -14.09
CA ASP A 449 -26.02 37.40 -14.19
C ASP A 449 -24.76 38.21 -14.54
N ASP A 450 -24.93 39.52 -14.73
CA ASP A 450 -23.82 40.41 -15.10
C ASP A 450 -22.74 40.48 -14.00
N ASN A 451 -23.10 40.29 -12.73
CA ASN A 451 -22.14 40.28 -11.64
C ASN A 451 -21.26 39.03 -11.68
N ASP A 452 -21.84 37.87 -12.01
CA ASP A 452 -21.08 36.63 -12.19
C ASP A 452 -20.07 36.76 -13.35
N ARG A 453 -20.52 37.33 -14.48
CA ARG A 453 -19.67 37.58 -15.66
C ARG A 453 -18.55 38.57 -15.35
N LEU A 454 -18.85 39.64 -14.62
CA LEU A 454 -17.87 40.64 -14.20
C LEU A 454 -16.86 40.04 -13.22
N LEU A 455 -17.31 39.21 -12.27
CA LEU A 455 -16.44 38.53 -11.32
C LEU A 455 -15.48 37.58 -12.04
N ALA A 456 -16.00 36.78 -12.98
CA ALA A 456 -15.18 35.88 -13.79
C ALA A 456 -14.11 36.64 -14.58
N LYS A 457 -14.48 37.75 -15.25
CA LYS A 457 -13.53 38.62 -15.97
C LYS A 457 -12.46 39.24 -15.07
N LYS A 458 -12.85 39.71 -13.87
CA LYS A 458 -11.87 40.24 -12.91
C LYS A 458 -10.87 39.18 -12.50
N VAL A 459 -11.34 37.97 -12.18
CA VAL A 459 -10.47 36.87 -11.73
C VAL A 459 -9.58 36.34 -12.86
N SER A 460 -10.08 36.27 -14.10
CA SER A 460 -9.23 35.89 -15.24
C SER A 460 -8.11 36.91 -15.48
N GLN A 461 -8.39 38.21 -15.38
CA GLN A 461 -7.37 39.27 -15.56
C GLN A 461 -6.28 39.27 -14.47
N TYR A 462 -6.59 38.83 -13.24
CA TYR A 462 -5.57 38.66 -12.19
C TYR A 462 -4.53 37.58 -12.56
N SER A 463 -4.89 36.61 -13.41
CA SER A 463 -3.99 35.53 -13.84
C SER A 463 -2.98 35.96 -14.90
N ASP A 464 -3.35 36.89 -15.78
CA ASP A 464 -2.45 37.43 -16.81
C ASP A 464 -1.26 38.21 -16.21
N HIS A 465 -1.40 38.73 -14.98
CA HIS A 465 -0.33 39.42 -14.24
C HIS A 465 0.59 38.47 -13.44
N TYR A 466 0.16 37.24 -13.14
CA TYR A 466 0.93 36.25 -12.41
C TYR A 466 1.10 35.01 -13.31
N GLN A 467 2.03 35.09 -14.29
CA GLN A 467 2.35 34.08 -15.31
C GLN A 467 2.85 32.70 -14.77
N GLN A 468 2.48 32.27 -13.56
CA GLN A 468 3.03 31.07 -12.93
C GLN A 468 2.02 30.02 -12.48
N ASP A 469 0.71 30.28 -12.53
CA ASP A 469 -0.29 29.26 -12.14
C ASP A 469 -1.18 28.84 -13.31
N ASN A 470 -0.90 27.65 -13.86
CA ASN A 470 -1.78 26.89 -14.77
C ASN A 470 -3.23 26.77 -14.27
N GLN A 471 -3.47 27.10 -13.00
CA GLN A 471 -4.79 27.03 -12.40
C GLN A 471 -5.77 27.93 -13.13
N PHE A 472 -5.42 29.15 -13.59
CA PHE A 472 -6.38 30.16 -14.13
C PHE A 472 -6.63 30.14 -15.64
N GLN A 473 -5.86 29.37 -16.39
CA GLN A 473 -5.92 29.34 -17.85
C GLN A 473 -7.31 28.92 -18.37
N LYS A 474 -7.94 27.93 -17.72
CA LYS A 474 -9.25 27.38 -18.15
C LYS A 474 -10.35 28.43 -18.16
N LEU A 475 -10.43 29.27 -17.13
CA LEU A 475 -11.45 30.32 -17.03
C LEU A 475 -11.19 31.43 -18.06
N SER A 476 -9.92 31.82 -18.23
CA SER A 476 -9.51 32.81 -19.23
C SER A 476 -9.86 32.35 -20.66
N ASP A 477 -9.54 31.10 -21.00
CA ASP A 477 -9.90 30.51 -22.28
C ASP A 477 -11.42 30.49 -22.48
N TYR A 478 -12.17 30.06 -21.46
CA TYR A 478 -13.63 30.03 -21.55
C TYR A 478 -14.23 31.42 -21.82
N ILE A 479 -13.78 32.46 -21.11
CA ILE A 479 -14.25 33.84 -21.31
C ILE A 479 -13.91 34.32 -22.72
N LYS A 480 -12.66 34.17 -23.15
CA LYS A 480 -12.18 34.61 -24.47
C LYS A 480 -12.97 33.99 -25.63
N TYR A 481 -13.27 32.70 -25.54
CA TYR A 481 -13.92 31.99 -26.65
C TYR A 481 -15.45 32.00 -26.61
N ASN A 482 -16.08 32.27 -25.46
CA ASN A 482 -17.54 32.11 -25.31
C ASN A 482 -18.28 33.38 -24.85
N LEU A 483 -17.57 34.38 -24.28
CA LEU A 483 -18.19 35.57 -23.70
C LEU A 483 -17.71 36.90 -24.33
N GLU A 484 -16.65 36.88 -25.14
CA GLU A 484 -16.16 38.02 -25.92
C GLU A 484 -16.65 37.91 -27.37
N VAL A 485 -17.93 38.25 -27.57
CA VAL A 485 -18.49 38.68 -28.86
C VAL A 485 -19.08 40.07 -28.69
#